data_AF-A0A417HLD7-F1
#
_entry.id   AF-A0A417HLD7-F1
#
_cell.length_a   1.000
_cell.length_b   1.000
_cell.length_c   1.000
_cell.angle_alpha   90.00
_cell.angle_beta   90.00
_cell.angle_gamma   90.00
#
_symmetry.space_group_name_H-M   'P 1'
#
loop_
_entity.id
_entity.type
_entity.pdbx_description
1 polymer ?
#
loop_
_entity_poly.entity_id
_entity_poly.type
_entity_poly.pdbx_seq_one_letter_code
_entity_poly.pdbx_strand_id
1 'polypeptide(L)'
;MKRKVLLVLLLFLCLIPFGVTVVGSLWVGGQWSLAQYGQLLLQAPRFFEGFWNSFFYTALILLFNVPLSLAAAYGFSRFRFKGRFPLFWLYILMILLPFQATVVPQYLTLKALGLLGGVGSVIWPNLFATFGTFLMVQYMKNFDRTLYEAAEIDGMGSFSLFVRLVLPVCRPTVVAMAALSFFNFWSLVEQPLMFLDSPSQQPLSVMLSTGALEGVAYAGGVVFSLLPLLCYLSLSREIQAGVAGGEEKPHIGKRRGRGKRWCIGFVAAMAFFTLMTQKVSGVMENQVAVYTLGRPAPVLPGREIVVPQSCVYQAGGKDVVYVLMPSYYDPQKLQTVEIPVEVTEEEKGYCALSAALERGQQLVCYASRPVTAGEEAVIRGEAFDD
;
A
#
# COMPACT_ATOMS: atom_id res chain seq x y z
N MET A 1 42.54 -11.58 -13.04
CA MET A 1 42.37 -11.22 -11.61
C MET A 1 41.67 -9.87 -11.41
N LYS A 2 42.15 -8.78 -12.03
CA LYS A 2 41.57 -7.42 -11.87
C LYS A 2 40.06 -7.30 -12.16
N ARG A 3 39.55 -7.94 -13.24
CA ARG A 3 38.10 -7.94 -13.58
C ARG A 3 37.22 -8.66 -12.56
N LYS A 4 37.69 -9.77 -11.97
CA LYS A 4 36.92 -10.50 -10.93
C LYS A 4 36.88 -9.69 -9.63
N VAL A 5 38.00 -9.09 -9.23
CA VAL A 5 38.07 -8.21 -8.06
C VAL A 5 37.15 -6.99 -8.23
N LEU A 6 37.15 -6.36 -9.41
CA LEU A 6 36.25 -5.24 -9.72
C LEU A 6 34.76 -5.65 -9.64
N LEU A 7 34.40 -6.81 -10.19
CA LEU A 7 33.03 -7.33 -10.11
C LEU A 7 32.61 -7.61 -8.67
N VAL A 8 33.51 -8.15 -7.84
CA VAL A 8 33.24 -8.39 -6.42
C VAL A 8 33.06 -7.08 -5.67
N LEU A 9 33.92 -6.07 -5.91
CA LEU A 9 33.78 -4.74 -5.31
C LEU A 9 32.47 -4.05 -5.70
N LEU A 10 32.08 -4.12 -6.99
CA LEU A 10 30.80 -3.59 -7.46
C LEU A 10 29.61 -4.32 -6.83
N LEU A 11 29.70 -5.64 -6.69
CA LEU A 11 28.66 -6.43 -6.02
C LEU A 11 28.50 -6.02 -4.55
N PHE A 12 29.60 -5.85 -3.82
CA PHE A 12 29.52 -5.35 -2.44
C PHE A 12 28.92 -3.95 -2.40
N LEU A 13 29.37 -3.03 -3.26
CA LEU A 13 28.84 -1.67 -3.33
C LEU A 13 27.32 -1.64 -3.55
N CYS A 14 26.79 -2.47 -4.46
CA CYS A 14 25.36 -2.58 -4.71
C CYS A 14 24.58 -3.20 -3.55
N LEU A 15 25.20 -4.06 -2.75
CA LEU A 15 24.54 -4.75 -1.63
C LEU A 15 24.59 -3.97 -0.31
N ILE A 16 25.43 -2.93 -0.19
CA ILE A 16 25.54 -2.13 1.04
C ILE A 16 24.17 -1.59 1.50
N PRO A 17 23.33 -0.93 0.67
CA PRO A 17 22.05 -0.38 1.14
C PRO A 17 21.11 -1.46 1.69
N PHE A 18 21.08 -2.61 1.04
CA PHE A 18 20.29 -3.75 1.50
C PHE A 18 20.85 -4.32 2.82
N GLY A 19 22.18 -4.44 2.92
CA GLY A 19 22.87 -4.86 4.14
C GLY A 19 22.59 -3.92 5.32
N VAL A 20 22.63 -2.60 5.10
CA VAL A 20 22.28 -1.60 6.11
C VAL A 20 20.83 -1.77 6.55
N THR A 21 19.91 -2.02 5.63
CA THR A 21 18.50 -2.23 5.95
C THR A 21 18.29 -3.48 6.80
N VAL A 22 18.96 -4.59 6.46
CA VAL A 22 18.89 -5.84 7.22
C VAL A 22 19.53 -5.69 8.60
N VAL A 23 20.71 -5.08 8.71
CA VAL A 23 21.37 -4.85 10.00
C VAL A 23 20.54 -3.90 10.86
N GLY A 24 20.05 -2.79 10.30
CA GLY A 24 19.17 -1.84 11.01
C GLY A 24 17.85 -2.46 11.47
N SER A 25 17.37 -3.51 10.80
CA SER A 25 16.17 -4.25 11.22
C SER A 25 16.39 -5.12 12.45
N LEU A 26 17.64 -5.52 12.72
CA LEU A 26 18.02 -6.38 13.82
C LEU A 26 18.72 -5.61 14.95
N TRP A 27 19.19 -4.39 14.68
CA TRP A 27 19.94 -3.58 15.62
C TRP A 27 19.02 -2.56 16.29
N VAL A 28 18.60 -2.85 17.53
CA VAL A 28 17.68 -2.01 18.31
C VAL A 28 18.34 -1.67 19.64
N GLY A 29 18.53 -0.38 19.93
CA GLY A 29 19.06 0.08 21.23
C GLY A 29 20.46 -0.46 21.58
N GLY A 30 21.29 -0.80 20.59
CA GLY A 30 22.63 -1.36 20.80
C GLY A 30 22.68 -2.87 21.00
N GLN A 31 21.56 -3.59 20.84
CA GLN A 31 21.48 -5.04 20.95
C GLN A 31 20.88 -5.66 19.68
N TRP A 32 21.25 -6.92 19.42
CA TRP A 32 20.62 -7.74 18.38
C TRP A 32 19.27 -8.22 18.87
N SER A 33 18.19 -7.76 18.25
CA SER A 33 16.82 -8.07 18.64
C SER A 33 15.90 -8.16 17.43
N LEU A 34 14.94 -9.09 17.50
CA LEU A 34 13.83 -9.21 16.54
C LEU A 34 12.63 -8.34 16.92
N ALA A 35 12.79 -7.43 17.89
CA ALA A 35 11.72 -6.57 18.39
C ALA A 35 10.99 -5.80 17.28
N GLN A 36 11.70 -5.26 16.28
CA GLN A 36 11.07 -4.54 15.17
C GLN A 36 10.11 -5.44 14.37
N TYR A 37 10.45 -6.72 14.14
CA TYR A 37 9.58 -7.65 13.43
C TYR A 37 8.34 -8.00 14.26
N GLY A 38 8.50 -8.19 15.58
CA GLY A 38 7.38 -8.41 16.49
C GLY A 38 6.43 -7.20 16.53
N GLN A 39 6.98 -5.99 16.66
CA GLN A 39 6.22 -4.74 16.63
C GLN A 39 5.52 -4.54 15.29
N LEU A 40 6.23 -4.75 14.17
CA LEU A 40 5.66 -4.63 12.83
C LEU A 40 4.49 -5.60 12.62
N LEU A 41 4.68 -6.88 12.97
CA LEU A 41 3.69 -7.92 12.68
C LEU A 41 2.52 -7.94 13.66
N LEU A 42 2.64 -7.37 14.86
CA LEU A 42 1.60 -7.44 15.89
C LEU A 42 0.98 -6.10 16.27
N GLN A 43 1.72 -5.00 16.08
CA GLN A 43 1.36 -3.67 16.61
C GLN A 43 1.27 -2.58 15.53
N ALA A 44 1.60 -2.89 14.27
CA ALA A 44 1.53 -1.94 13.16
C ALA A 44 0.42 -2.30 12.14
N PRO A 45 -0.87 -2.08 12.45
CA PRO A 45 -1.97 -2.38 11.52
C PRO A 45 -1.85 -1.60 10.20
N ARG A 46 -1.38 -0.34 10.26
CA ARG A 46 -1.18 0.52 9.09
C ARG A 46 -0.19 -0.06 8.08
N PHE A 47 0.77 -0.87 8.53
CA PHE A 47 1.69 -1.58 7.62
C PHE A 47 0.94 -2.51 6.67
N PHE A 48 -0.04 -3.25 7.19
CA PHE A 48 -0.82 -4.19 6.38
C PHE A 48 -1.79 -3.47 5.44
N GLU A 49 -2.37 -2.35 5.86
CA GLU A 49 -3.16 -1.48 4.98
C GLU A 49 -2.33 -1.02 3.78
N GLY A 50 -1.16 -0.45 4.04
CA GLY A 50 -0.23 -0.04 2.98
C GLY A 50 0.21 -1.19 2.08
N PHE A 51 0.47 -2.37 2.66
CA PHE A 51 0.88 -3.56 1.91
C PHE A 51 -0.22 -4.00 0.93
N TRP A 52 -1.47 -4.05 1.40
CA TRP A 52 -2.60 -4.43 0.56
C TRP A 52 -2.97 -3.36 -0.45
N ASN A 53 -2.81 -2.07 -0.14
CA ASN A 53 -2.91 -0.98 -1.11
C ASN A 53 -1.89 -1.16 -2.24
N SER A 54 -0.61 -1.34 -1.90
CA SER A 54 0.47 -1.61 -2.88
C SER A 54 0.17 -2.82 -3.74
N PHE A 55 -0.27 -3.92 -3.13
CA PHE A 55 -0.63 -5.15 -3.84
C PHE A 55 -1.81 -4.95 -4.77
N PHE A 56 -2.89 -4.33 -4.29
CA PHE A 56 -4.10 -4.08 -5.07
C PHE A 56 -3.82 -3.16 -6.26
N TYR A 57 -3.11 -2.04 -6.04
CA TYR A 57 -2.78 -1.10 -7.11
C TYR A 57 -1.92 -1.78 -8.17
N THR A 58 -0.85 -2.45 -7.74
CA THR A 58 0.06 -3.14 -8.66
C THR A 58 -0.65 -4.24 -9.45
N ALA A 59 -1.47 -5.06 -8.79
CA ALA A 59 -2.20 -6.14 -9.44
C ALA A 59 -3.21 -5.61 -10.45
N LEU A 60 -3.99 -4.57 -10.10
CA LEU A 60 -4.99 -4.00 -10.97
C LEU A 60 -4.35 -3.31 -12.18
N ILE A 61 -3.29 -2.53 -11.95
CA ILE A 61 -2.53 -1.90 -13.02
C ILE A 61 -1.99 -2.95 -13.99
N LEU A 62 -1.34 -4.02 -13.51
CA LEU A 62 -0.79 -5.07 -14.38
C LEU A 62 -1.88 -5.83 -15.14
N LEU A 63 -3.02 -6.10 -14.49
CA LEU A 63 -4.13 -6.84 -15.09
C LEU A 63 -4.64 -6.16 -16.37
N PHE A 64 -4.67 -4.83 -16.41
CA PHE A 64 -5.13 -4.07 -17.57
C PHE A 64 -3.98 -3.61 -18.47
N ASN A 65 -2.86 -3.16 -17.90
CA ASN A 65 -1.74 -2.63 -18.66
C ASN A 65 -1.09 -3.68 -19.57
N VAL A 66 -0.97 -4.93 -19.11
CA VAL A 66 -0.35 -6.01 -19.89
C VAL A 66 -1.18 -6.34 -21.14
N PRO A 67 -2.50 -6.65 -21.05
CA PRO A 67 -3.33 -6.90 -22.24
C PRO A 67 -3.40 -5.70 -23.18
N LEU A 68 -3.55 -4.48 -22.65
CA LEU A 68 -3.60 -3.26 -23.47
C LEU A 68 -2.30 -3.05 -24.24
N SER A 69 -1.15 -3.24 -23.57
CA SER A 69 0.16 -3.13 -24.19
C SER A 69 0.36 -4.17 -25.30
N LEU A 70 -0.12 -5.40 -25.09
CA LEU A 70 -0.02 -6.47 -26.09
C LEU A 70 -0.90 -6.19 -27.31
N ALA A 71 -2.13 -5.74 -27.10
CA ALA A 71 -3.04 -5.39 -28.19
C ALA A 71 -2.51 -4.21 -29.00
N ALA A 72 -2.04 -3.15 -28.33
CA ALA A 72 -1.42 -2.01 -28.98
C ALA A 72 -0.17 -2.43 -29.77
N ALA A 73 0.71 -3.24 -29.16
CA ALA A 73 1.92 -3.70 -29.82
C ALA A 73 1.65 -4.59 -31.04
N TYR A 74 0.61 -5.41 -30.97
CA TYR A 74 0.16 -6.21 -32.11
C TYR A 74 -0.37 -5.33 -33.24
N GLY A 75 -1.17 -4.32 -32.89
CA GLY A 75 -1.64 -3.26 -33.80
C GLY A 75 -0.49 -2.59 -34.55
N PHE A 76 0.49 -2.11 -33.79
CA PHE A 76 1.67 -1.40 -34.30
C PHE A 76 2.70 -2.27 -34.99
N SER A 77 2.72 -3.59 -34.81
CA SER A 77 3.68 -4.48 -35.46
C SER A 77 3.09 -5.04 -36.77
N ARG A 78 1.90 -5.63 -36.71
CA ARG A 78 1.23 -6.31 -37.83
C ARG A 78 0.62 -5.35 -38.85
N PHE A 79 -0.27 -4.47 -38.42
CA PHE A 79 -1.14 -3.75 -39.37
C PHE A 79 -0.46 -2.53 -39.97
N ARG A 80 -0.70 -2.29 -41.26
CA ARG A 80 -0.34 -1.04 -41.95
C ARG A 80 -1.58 -0.17 -42.00
N PHE A 81 -1.59 0.92 -41.25
CA PHE A 81 -2.68 1.90 -41.24
C PHE A 81 -2.12 3.31 -41.41
N LYS A 82 -2.93 4.21 -41.97
CA LYS A 82 -2.56 5.61 -42.17
C LYS A 82 -2.35 6.28 -40.81
N GLY A 83 -1.19 6.90 -40.59
CA GLY A 83 -0.84 7.54 -39.31
C GLY A 83 -0.05 6.67 -38.32
N ARG A 84 0.30 5.42 -38.67
CA ARG A 84 1.13 4.53 -37.82
C ARG A 84 2.44 5.16 -37.36
N PHE A 85 3.15 5.87 -38.25
CA PHE A 85 4.43 6.50 -37.92
C PHE A 85 4.29 7.68 -36.93
N PRO A 86 3.43 8.69 -37.17
CA PRO A 86 3.17 9.75 -36.19
C PRO A 86 2.71 9.22 -34.83
N LEU A 87 1.79 8.24 -34.80
CA LEU A 87 1.31 7.65 -33.55
C LEU A 87 2.42 6.90 -32.80
N PHE A 88 3.27 6.17 -33.51
CA PHE A 88 4.42 5.51 -32.87
C PHE A 88 5.45 6.51 -32.35
N TRP A 89 5.68 7.61 -33.08
CA TRP A 89 6.51 8.73 -32.60
C TRP A 89 5.94 9.38 -31.34
N LEU A 90 4.63 9.57 -31.26
CA LEU A 90 3.98 10.07 -30.06
C LEU A 90 4.23 9.14 -28.85
N TYR A 91 4.14 7.82 -29.04
CA TYR A 91 4.50 6.84 -27.99
C TYR A 91 5.95 6.98 -27.52
N ILE A 92 6.89 7.20 -28.45
CA ILE A 92 8.31 7.43 -28.13
C ILE A 92 8.48 8.76 -27.38
N LEU A 93 7.77 9.82 -27.76
CA LEU A 93 7.82 11.07 -27.01
C LEU A 93 7.31 10.89 -25.57
N MET A 94 6.21 10.15 -25.40
CA MET A 94 5.64 9.87 -24.07
C MET A 94 6.56 9.04 -23.18
N ILE A 95 7.34 8.09 -23.73
CA ILE A 95 8.29 7.31 -22.92
C ILE A 95 9.53 8.12 -22.52
N LEU A 96 9.88 9.16 -23.30
CA LEU A 96 11.00 10.06 -23.02
C LEU A 96 10.69 11.10 -21.96
N LEU A 97 9.41 11.45 -21.77
CA LEU A 97 9.00 12.40 -20.77
C LEU A 97 9.11 11.79 -19.36
N PRO A 98 9.87 12.40 -18.45
CA PRO A 98 9.90 11.95 -17.07
C PRO A 98 8.58 12.28 -16.37
N PHE A 99 8.28 11.56 -15.29
CA PHE A 99 7.08 11.79 -14.49
C PHE A 99 6.97 13.26 -14.05
N GLN A 100 8.09 13.86 -13.65
CA GLN A 100 8.19 15.24 -13.17
C GLN A 100 7.75 16.27 -14.23
N ALA A 101 7.90 15.98 -15.52
CA ALA A 101 7.42 16.86 -16.60
C ALA A 101 5.90 16.72 -16.84
N THR A 102 5.33 15.58 -16.49
CA THR A 102 3.92 15.24 -16.78
C THR A 102 3.01 15.34 -15.56
N VAL A 103 3.57 15.55 -14.36
CA VAL A 103 2.79 15.59 -13.12
C VAL A 103 1.75 16.69 -13.08
N VAL A 104 2.09 17.92 -13.50
CA VAL A 104 1.16 19.06 -13.53
C VAL A 104 -0.02 18.80 -14.47
N PRO A 105 0.20 18.43 -15.74
CA PRO A 105 -0.93 18.13 -16.62
C PRO A 105 -1.72 16.90 -16.15
N GLN A 106 -1.06 15.87 -15.59
CA GLN A 106 -1.78 14.72 -15.00
C GLN A 106 -2.69 15.15 -13.85
N TYR A 107 -2.18 15.95 -12.91
CA TYR A 107 -2.93 16.46 -11.77
C TYR A 107 -4.16 17.26 -12.21
N LEU A 108 -3.97 18.22 -13.13
CA LEU A 108 -5.06 19.03 -13.67
C LEU A 108 -6.12 18.17 -14.39
N THR A 109 -5.68 17.16 -15.14
CA THR A 109 -6.58 16.24 -15.84
C THR A 109 -7.39 15.40 -14.85
N LEU A 110 -6.74 14.82 -13.83
CA LEU A 110 -7.40 14.03 -12.80
C LEU A 110 -8.39 14.85 -11.97
N LYS A 111 -8.03 16.11 -11.67
CA LYS A 111 -8.92 17.07 -11.02
C LYS A 111 -10.14 17.37 -11.88
N ALA A 112 -9.96 17.62 -13.17
CA ALA A 112 -11.06 17.88 -14.10
C ALA A 112 -11.99 16.67 -14.28
N LEU A 113 -11.45 15.45 -14.17
CA LEU A 113 -12.22 14.20 -14.23
C LEU A 113 -12.87 13.81 -12.88
N GLY A 114 -12.62 14.57 -11.80
CA GLY A 114 -13.12 14.23 -10.46
C GLY A 114 -12.52 12.95 -9.87
N LEU A 115 -11.36 12.50 -10.38
CA LEU A 115 -10.68 11.27 -9.94
C LEU A 115 -9.60 11.53 -8.89
N LEU A 116 -9.19 12.79 -8.72
CA LEU A 116 -8.17 13.20 -7.76
C LEU A 116 -8.61 12.89 -6.32
N GLY A 117 -7.65 12.54 -5.46
CA GLY A 117 -7.88 12.27 -4.04
C GLY A 117 -8.28 10.83 -3.73
N GLY A 118 -8.71 10.06 -4.74
CA GLY A 118 -9.05 8.64 -4.60
C GLY A 118 -8.11 7.70 -5.36
N VAL A 119 -8.20 6.39 -5.08
CA VAL A 119 -7.39 5.32 -5.69
C VAL A 119 -7.32 5.37 -7.23
N GLY A 120 -8.40 5.83 -7.87
CA GLY A 120 -8.45 5.99 -9.32
C GLY A 120 -7.38 6.94 -9.87
N SER A 121 -6.94 7.93 -9.09
CA SER A 121 -5.91 8.89 -9.49
C SER A 121 -4.55 8.24 -9.78
N VAL A 122 -4.26 7.10 -9.14
CA VAL A 122 -3.05 6.32 -9.34
C VAL A 122 -3.26 5.25 -10.42
N ILE A 123 -4.40 4.56 -10.41
CA ILE A 123 -4.59 3.40 -11.28
C ILE A 123 -4.77 3.83 -12.75
N TRP A 124 -5.65 4.81 -13.01
CA TRP A 124 -6.03 5.19 -14.38
C TRP A 124 -4.85 5.61 -15.26
N PRO A 125 -3.94 6.50 -14.83
CA PRO A 125 -2.79 6.88 -15.66
C PRO A 125 -1.88 5.69 -15.97
N ASN A 126 -1.68 4.80 -15.00
CA ASN A 126 -0.77 3.67 -15.14
C ASN A 126 -1.32 2.52 -15.99
N LEU A 127 -2.65 2.43 -16.19
CA LEU A 127 -3.24 1.44 -17.11
C LEU A 127 -2.69 1.60 -18.52
N PHE A 128 -2.41 2.84 -18.93
CA PHE A 128 -1.94 3.20 -20.26
C PHE A 128 -0.43 3.46 -20.31
N ALA A 129 0.33 2.99 -19.31
CA ALA A 129 1.79 3.14 -19.28
C ALA A 129 2.43 2.59 -20.58
N THR A 130 3.29 3.40 -21.19
CA THR A 130 3.80 3.20 -22.56
C THR A 130 4.94 2.20 -22.66
N PHE A 131 5.66 1.95 -21.56
CA PHE A 131 6.84 1.07 -21.52
C PHE A 131 6.55 -0.33 -22.06
N GLY A 132 5.47 -0.97 -21.59
CA GLY A 132 5.11 -2.32 -22.02
C GLY A 132 4.79 -2.38 -23.52
N THR A 133 4.05 -1.39 -24.02
CA THR A 133 3.73 -1.30 -25.45
C THR A 133 5.00 -1.16 -26.29
N PHE A 134 5.92 -0.27 -25.90
CA PHE A 134 7.18 -0.08 -26.61
C PHE A 134 8.01 -1.36 -26.68
N LEU A 135 8.22 -2.03 -25.53
CA LEU A 135 9.00 -3.26 -25.46
C LEU A 135 8.41 -4.36 -26.35
N MET A 136 7.09 -4.54 -26.29
CA MET A 136 6.41 -5.55 -27.10
C MET A 136 6.41 -5.22 -28.59
N VAL A 137 6.33 -3.94 -28.98
CA VAL A 137 6.46 -3.53 -30.40
C VAL A 137 7.85 -3.90 -30.92
N GLN A 138 8.91 -3.62 -30.16
CA GLN A 138 10.28 -3.96 -30.59
C GLN A 138 10.45 -5.47 -30.76
N TYR A 139 9.87 -6.26 -29.85
CA TYR A 139 9.94 -7.71 -29.95
C TYR A 139 9.12 -8.27 -31.14
N MET A 140 7.85 -7.87 -31.28
CA MET A 140 6.95 -8.39 -32.33
C MET A 140 7.35 -7.94 -33.74
N LYS A 141 8.11 -6.84 -33.88
CA LYS A 141 8.66 -6.39 -35.17
C LYS A 141 9.67 -7.36 -35.77
N ASN A 142 10.30 -8.21 -34.95
CA ASN A 142 11.28 -9.20 -35.39
C ASN A 142 10.64 -10.47 -35.97
N PHE A 143 9.31 -10.57 -35.99
CA PHE A 143 8.63 -11.76 -36.50
C PHE A 143 8.62 -11.76 -38.03
N ASP A 144 8.99 -12.88 -38.63
CA ASP A 144 8.95 -13.07 -40.08
C ASP A 144 7.52 -12.91 -40.60
N ARG A 145 7.36 -12.12 -41.67
CA ARG A 145 6.05 -11.90 -42.29
C ARG A 145 5.45 -13.18 -42.86
N THR A 146 6.29 -14.09 -43.34
CA THR A 146 5.88 -15.39 -43.89
C THR A 146 5.10 -16.22 -42.89
N LEU A 147 5.38 -16.09 -41.59
CA LEU A 147 4.62 -16.77 -40.53
C LEU A 147 3.17 -16.28 -40.47
N TYR A 148 2.96 -14.97 -40.64
CA TYR A 148 1.62 -14.39 -40.67
C TYR A 148 0.87 -14.77 -41.95
N GLU A 149 1.54 -14.70 -43.10
CA GLU A 149 0.97 -15.05 -44.40
C GLU A 149 0.55 -16.53 -44.45
N ALA A 150 1.37 -17.45 -43.91
CA ALA A 150 1.02 -18.87 -43.83
C ALA A 150 -0.25 -19.11 -42.99
N ALA A 151 -0.36 -18.46 -41.82
CA ALA A 151 -1.54 -18.57 -40.98
C ALA A 151 -2.80 -17.95 -41.62
N GLU A 152 -2.65 -16.91 -42.45
CA GLU A 152 -3.75 -16.35 -43.24
C GLU A 152 -4.22 -17.28 -44.35
N ILE A 153 -3.31 -17.99 -45.03
CA ILE A 153 -3.64 -19.04 -46.02
C ILE A 153 -4.43 -20.18 -45.36
N ASP A 154 -4.08 -20.52 -44.11
CA ASP A 154 -4.84 -21.50 -43.29
C ASP A 154 -6.20 -20.97 -42.79
N GLY A 155 -6.62 -19.78 -43.21
CA GLY A 155 -7.91 -19.17 -42.86
C GLY A 155 -7.98 -18.62 -41.44
N MET A 156 -6.84 -18.41 -40.77
CA MET A 156 -6.83 -17.93 -39.38
C MET A 156 -7.14 -16.44 -39.31
N GLY A 157 -8.29 -16.09 -38.72
CA GLY A 157 -8.65 -14.69 -38.47
C GLY A 157 -7.67 -13.97 -37.53
N SER A 158 -7.60 -12.64 -37.64
CA SER A 158 -6.54 -11.86 -36.99
C SER A 158 -6.47 -12.00 -35.47
N PHE A 159 -7.62 -12.02 -34.81
CA PHE A 159 -7.69 -12.23 -33.36
C PHE A 159 -7.28 -13.65 -32.96
N SER A 160 -7.68 -14.67 -33.75
CA SER A 160 -7.27 -16.05 -33.52
C SER A 160 -5.75 -16.21 -33.67
N LEU A 161 -5.16 -15.57 -34.68
CA LEU A 161 -3.70 -15.56 -34.90
C LEU A 161 -2.98 -14.92 -33.69
N PHE A 162 -3.47 -13.79 -33.21
CA PHE A 162 -2.92 -13.14 -32.01
C PHE A 162 -2.92 -14.08 -30.79
N VAL A 163 -4.06 -14.69 -30.46
CA VAL A 163 -4.20 -15.49 -29.24
C VAL A 163 -3.51 -16.85 -29.36
N ARG A 164 -3.60 -17.52 -30.51
CA ARG A 164 -3.14 -18.91 -30.68
C ARG A 164 -1.69 -19.02 -31.14
N LEU A 165 -1.15 -18.00 -31.82
CA LEU A 165 0.20 -18.04 -32.39
C LEU A 165 1.13 -17.01 -31.75
N VAL A 166 0.77 -15.73 -31.80
CA VAL A 166 1.67 -14.64 -31.34
C VAL A 166 1.84 -14.68 -29.83
N LEU A 167 0.76 -14.78 -29.07
CA LEU A 167 0.81 -14.70 -27.61
C LEU A 167 1.65 -15.85 -26.98
N PRO A 168 1.56 -17.12 -27.43
CA PRO A 168 2.42 -18.19 -26.95
C PRO A 168 3.90 -17.99 -27.28
N VAL A 169 4.22 -17.47 -28.47
CA VAL A 169 5.60 -17.17 -28.88
C VAL A 169 6.17 -16.02 -28.07
N CYS A 170 5.38 -14.98 -27.84
CA CYS A 170 5.75 -13.82 -27.03
C CYS A 170 5.82 -14.09 -25.52
N ARG A 171 5.35 -15.25 -25.05
CA ARG A 171 5.23 -15.58 -23.62
C ARG A 171 6.44 -15.19 -22.75
N PRO A 172 7.70 -15.54 -23.08
CA PRO A 172 8.84 -15.16 -22.25
C PRO A 172 8.98 -13.64 -22.13
N THR A 173 8.83 -12.89 -23.23
CA THR A 173 8.88 -11.43 -23.24
C THR A 173 7.71 -10.80 -22.50
N VAL A 174 6.50 -11.37 -22.61
CA VAL A 174 5.33 -10.92 -21.83
C VAL A 174 5.58 -11.06 -20.33
N VAL A 175 6.16 -12.18 -19.91
CA VAL A 175 6.50 -12.42 -18.50
C VAL A 175 7.58 -11.45 -18.03
N ALA A 176 8.61 -11.22 -18.83
CA ALA A 176 9.66 -10.25 -18.53
C ALA A 176 9.09 -8.83 -18.39
N MET A 177 8.27 -8.40 -19.36
CA MET A 177 7.57 -7.11 -19.33
C MET A 177 6.72 -6.96 -18.07
N ALA A 178 5.88 -7.96 -17.76
CA ALA A 178 5.02 -7.93 -16.58
C ALA A 178 5.83 -7.86 -15.28
N ALA A 179 6.96 -8.57 -15.19
CA ALA A 179 7.84 -8.52 -14.02
C ALA A 179 8.53 -7.16 -13.87
N LEU A 180 9.01 -6.57 -14.97
CA LEU A 180 9.61 -5.23 -14.95
C LEU A 180 8.58 -4.16 -14.56
N SER A 181 7.37 -4.23 -15.14
CA SER A 181 6.25 -3.36 -14.76
C SER A 181 5.85 -3.55 -13.30
N PHE A 182 5.85 -4.79 -12.79
CA PHE A 182 5.60 -5.09 -11.39
C PHE A 182 6.58 -4.34 -10.48
N PHE A 183 7.89 -4.40 -10.75
CA PHE A 183 8.88 -3.69 -9.92
C PHE A 183 8.67 -2.18 -9.89
N ASN A 184 8.26 -1.61 -11.03
CA ASN A 184 7.97 -0.19 -11.14
C ASN A 184 6.74 0.21 -10.31
N PHE A 185 5.60 -0.47 -10.51
CA PHE A 185 4.35 -0.12 -9.81
C PHE A 185 4.36 -0.51 -8.33
N TRP A 186 5.07 -1.58 -7.95
CA TRP A 186 5.24 -1.95 -6.55
C TRP A 186 5.99 -0.88 -5.75
N SER A 187 6.94 -0.19 -6.39
CA SER A 187 7.83 0.80 -5.77
C SER A 187 7.37 2.24 -6.01
N LEU A 188 6.11 2.44 -6.38
CA LEU A 188 5.56 3.75 -6.74
C LEU A 188 5.44 4.64 -5.48
N VAL A 189 6.13 5.78 -5.47
CA VAL A 189 6.15 6.72 -4.32
C VAL A 189 5.65 8.11 -4.70
N GLU A 190 6.23 8.71 -5.74
CA GLU A 190 5.99 10.12 -6.07
C GLU A 190 4.53 10.38 -6.44
N GLN A 191 3.95 9.53 -7.30
CA GLN A 191 2.59 9.74 -7.81
C GLN A 191 1.49 9.60 -6.72
N PRO A 192 1.45 8.56 -5.88
CA PRO A 192 0.42 8.43 -4.84
C PRO A 192 0.55 9.49 -3.76
N LEU A 193 1.79 9.90 -3.44
CA LEU A 193 2.03 10.97 -2.47
C LEU A 193 1.41 12.30 -2.91
N MET A 194 1.33 12.57 -4.21
CA MET A 194 0.76 13.81 -4.75
C MET A 194 -0.72 13.72 -5.08
N PHE A 195 -1.24 12.52 -5.39
CA PHE A 195 -2.58 12.36 -5.98
C PHE A 195 -3.62 11.72 -5.05
N LEU A 196 -3.21 11.15 -3.92
CA LEU A 196 -4.09 10.58 -2.90
C LEU A 196 -4.19 11.51 -1.69
N ASP A 197 -5.41 11.71 -1.19
CA ASP A 197 -5.65 12.63 -0.06
C ASP A 197 -5.57 11.91 1.29
N SER A 198 -6.10 10.69 1.37
CA SER A 198 -6.20 9.97 2.65
C SER A 198 -4.94 9.17 2.95
N PRO A 199 -4.37 9.27 4.18
CA PRO A 199 -3.27 8.42 4.63
C PRO A 199 -3.59 6.92 4.57
N SER A 200 -4.85 6.53 4.72
CA SER A 200 -5.30 5.12 4.67
C SER A 200 -5.22 4.50 3.28
N GLN A 201 -5.19 5.33 2.22
CA GLN A 201 -5.08 4.90 0.83
C GLN A 201 -3.63 4.82 0.35
N GLN A 202 -2.68 5.28 1.17
CA GLN A 202 -1.28 5.34 0.76
C GLN A 202 -0.72 3.91 0.62
N PRO A 203 0.08 3.65 -0.44
CA PRO A 203 0.79 2.39 -0.57
C PRO A 203 1.94 2.31 0.43
N LEU A 204 2.39 1.10 0.73
CA LEU A 204 3.46 0.85 1.70
C LEU A 204 4.77 1.55 1.34
N SER A 205 5.08 1.66 0.04
CA SER A 205 6.22 2.41 -0.49
C SER A 205 6.23 3.86 0.00
N VAL A 206 5.07 4.53 -0.03
CA VAL A 206 4.93 5.91 0.47
C VAL A 206 5.09 5.94 1.97
N MET A 207 4.42 5.06 2.71
CA MET A 207 4.50 5.00 4.17
C MET A 207 5.92 4.80 4.70
N LEU A 208 6.72 3.95 4.03
CA LEU A 208 8.13 3.75 4.34
C LEU A 208 8.98 4.99 4.03
N SER A 209 8.62 5.76 2.99
CA SER A 209 9.35 6.96 2.57
C SER A 209 9.05 8.20 3.43
N THR A 210 7.83 8.33 3.95
CA THR A 210 7.38 9.51 4.71
C THR A 210 7.66 9.39 6.20
N GLY A 211 8.17 8.25 6.67
CA GLY A 211 8.38 8.00 8.10
C GLY A 211 7.12 7.59 8.85
N ALA A 212 6.02 7.26 8.17
CA ALA A 212 4.76 6.85 8.82
C ALA A 212 4.87 5.54 9.63
N LEU A 213 5.97 4.80 9.48
CA LEU A 213 6.30 3.57 10.18
C LEU A 213 7.60 3.72 11.00
N GLU A 214 7.80 4.91 11.60
CA GLU A 214 8.96 5.21 12.43
C GLU A 214 9.15 4.13 13.52
N GLY A 215 10.41 3.77 13.81
CA GLY A 215 10.76 2.68 14.74
C GLY A 215 10.72 1.28 14.14
N VAL A 216 9.89 1.01 13.12
CA VAL A 216 9.81 -0.31 12.44
C VAL A 216 10.14 -0.26 10.95
N ALA A 217 10.57 0.90 10.44
CA ALA A 217 10.82 1.14 9.01
C ALA A 217 11.84 0.18 8.39
N TYR A 218 12.90 -0.20 9.12
CA TYR A 218 13.89 -1.15 8.59
C TYR A 218 13.31 -2.56 8.42
N ALA A 219 12.64 -3.11 9.43
CA ALA A 219 11.93 -4.39 9.31
C ALA A 219 10.85 -4.33 8.22
N GLY A 220 10.09 -3.23 8.16
CA GLY A 220 9.09 -2.98 7.11
C GLY A 220 9.70 -2.99 5.70
N GLY A 221 10.85 -2.33 5.53
CA GLY A 221 11.60 -2.30 4.26
C GLY A 221 12.14 -3.67 3.85
N VAL A 222 12.61 -4.48 4.79
CA VAL A 222 13.01 -5.88 4.53
C VAL A 222 11.80 -6.67 4.04
N VAL A 223 10.68 -6.65 4.77
CA VAL A 223 9.46 -7.38 4.41
C VAL A 223 8.90 -6.92 3.06
N PHE A 224 8.87 -5.61 2.81
CA PHE A 224 8.45 -5.01 1.54
C PHE A 224 9.29 -5.50 0.35
N SER A 225 10.59 -5.70 0.56
CA SER A 225 11.54 -6.17 -0.47
C SER A 225 11.43 -7.67 -0.76
N LEU A 226 10.82 -8.46 0.14
CA LEU A 226 10.73 -9.92 -0.03
C LEU A 226 9.88 -10.31 -1.24
N LEU A 227 8.74 -9.65 -1.48
CA LEU A 227 7.87 -10.02 -2.60
C LEU A 227 8.55 -9.79 -3.97
N PRO A 228 9.12 -8.60 -4.26
CA PRO A 228 9.94 -8.40 -5.46
C PRO A 228 11.08 -9.39 -5.61
N LEU A 229 11.80 -9.69 -4.51
CA LEU A 229 12.90 -10.65 -4.54
C LEU A 229 12.42 -12.06 -4.92
N LEU A 230 11.32 -12.54 -4.31
CA LEU A 230 10.74 -13.84 -4.62
C LEU A 230 10.22 -13.90 -6.06
N CYS A 231 9.60 -12.82 -6.55
CA CYS A 231 9.17 -12.69 -7.94
C CYS A 231 10.38 -12.77 -8.89
N TYR A 232 11.45 -12.02 -8.62
CA TYR A 232 12.68 -12.05 -9.39
C TYR A 232 13.31 -13.45 -9.41
N LEU A 233 13.50 -14.09 -8.26
CA LEU A 233 14.08 -15.43 -8.18
C LEU A 233 13.25 -16.46 -8.97
N SER A 234 11.93 -16.29 -8.97
CA SER A 234 11.00 -17.17 -9.69
C SER A 234 10.97 -16.96 -11.20
N LEU A 235 11.26 -15.73 -11.66
CA LEU A 235 11.12 -15.31 -13.07
C LEU A 235 12.46 -14.93 -13.72
N SER A 236 13.58 -15.08 -13.01
CA SER A 236 14.91 -14.60 -13.44
C SER A 236 15.30 -15.09 -14.84
N ARG A 237 14.97 -16.33 -15.18
CA ARG A 237 15.25 -16.91 -16.50
C ARG A 237 14.39 -16.29 -17.60
N GLU A 238 13.10 -16.12 -17.34
CA GLU A 238 12.18 -15.48 -18.28
C GLU A 238 12.52 -14.00 -18.48
N ILE A 239 12.91 -13.31 -17.41
CA ILE A 239 13.38 -11.93 -17.46
C ILE A 239 14.65 -11.84 -18.32
N GLN A 240 15.65 -12.69 -18.08
CA GLN A 240 16.88 -12.72 -18.87
C GLN A 240 16.61 -13.01 -20.35
N ALA A 241 15.80 -14.03 -20.65
CA ALA A 241 15.45 -14.39 -22.02
C ALA A 241 14.63 -13.31 -22.73
N GLY A 242 13.70 -12.66 -22.01
CA GLY A 242 12.86 -11.59 -22.56
C GLY A 242 13.63 -10.30 -22.83
N VAL A 243 14.60 -9.94 -21.96
CA VAL A 243 15.46 -8.77 -22.15
C VAL A 243 16.48 -8.99 -23.27
N ALA A 244 17.00 -10.21 -23.42
CA ALA A 244 17.95 -10.57 -24.48
C ALA A 244 17.31 -10.73 -25.88
N GLY A 245 16.05 -10.34 -26.07
CA GLY A 245 15.40 -10.36 -27.39
C GLY A 245 15.06 -11.76 -27.91
N GLY A 246 15.12 -12.80 -27.08
CA GLY A 246 14.72 -14.16 -27.46
C GLY A 246 15.73 -14.96 -28.29
N GLU A 247 16.99 -14.53 -28.41
CA GLU A 247 18.04 -15.32 -29.06
C GLU A 247 18.34 -16.63 -28.30
N GLU A 248 18.19 -16.63 -26.97
CA GLU A 248 18.24 -17.85 -26.16
C GLU A 248 16.87 -18.53 -26.14
N LYS A 249 16.78 -19.72 -26.77
CA LYS A 249 15.67 -20.64 -26.56
C LYS A 249 15.63 -20.99 -25.07
N PRO A 250 14.55 -20.71 -24.33
CA PRO A 250 14.49 -21.06 -22.92
C PRO A 250 14.52 -22.58 -22.81
N HIS A 251 15.56 -23.14 -22.17
CA HIS A 251 15.52 -24.52 -21.72
C HIS A 251 14.43 -24.63 -20.64
N ILE A 252 13.22 -25.04 -21.04
CA ILE A 252 12.06 -25.27 -20.18
C ILE A 252 12.33 -26.51 -19.32
N GLY A 253 13.21 -26.38 -18.33
CA GLY A 253 13.38 -27.37 -17.28
C GLY A 253 12.16 -27.36 -16.35
N LYS A 254 11.69 -28.55 -15.93
CA LYS A 254 10.54 -28.80 -15.03
C LYS A 254 10.55 -28.09 -13.66
N ARG A 255 11.46 -27.14 -13.37
CA ARG A 255 11.52 -26.36 -12.11
C ARG A 255 10.42 -25.30 -11.95
N ARG A 256 9.53 -25.17 -12.93
CA ARG A 256 8.48 -24.15 -13.08
C ARG A 256 7.47 -24.03 -11.93
N GLY A 257 7.41 -25.00 -11.02
CA GLY A 257 6.48 -24.99 -9.89
C GLY A 257 7.04 -24.46 -8.57
N ARG A 258 8.36 -24.42 -8.36
CA ARG A 258 8.91 -24.15 -7.02
C ARG A 258 8.85 -22.68 -6.66
N GLY A 259 9.35 -21.78 -7.52
CA GLY A 259 9.40 -20.32 -7.25
C GLY A 259 8.02 -19.70 -7.00
N LYS A 260 7.04 -19.98 -7.88
CA LYS A 260 5.67 -19.47 -7.73
C LYS A 260 5.01 -19.84 -6.40
N ARG A 261 5.33 -21.02 -5.85
CA ARG A 261 4.85 -21.43 -4.52
C ARG A 261 5.37 -20.54 -3.40
N TRP A 262 6.57 -19.99 -3.51
CA TRP A 262 7.11 -19.06 -2.52
C TRP A 262 6.40 -17.71 -2.56
N CYS A 263 6.12 -17.15 -3.74
CA CYS A 263 5.33 -15.91 -3.86
C CYS A 263 3.92 -16.10 -3.28
N ILE A 264 3.23 -17.19 -3.66
CA ILE A 264 1.89 -17.49 -3.15
C ILE A 264 1.93 -17.72 -1.63
N GLY A 265 2.92 -18.48 -1.15
CA GLY A 265 3.10 -18.74 0.28
C GLY A 265 3.36 -17.46 1.07
N PHE A 266 4.15 -16.52 0.53
CA PHE A 266 4.40 -15.22 1.16
C PHE A 266 3.12 -14.37 1.25
N VAL A 267 2.37 -14.25 0.14
CA VAL A 267 1.10 -13.50 0.14
C VAL A 267 0.08 -14.14 1.07
N ALA A 268 -0.01 -15.47 1.09
CA ALA A 268 -0.87 -16.21 2.02
C ALA A 268 -0.46 -16.00 3.48
N ALA A 269 0.85 -15.97 3.77
CA ALA A 269 1.37 -15.66 5.11
C ALA A 269 1.01 -14.22 5.51
N MET A 270 1.16 -13.25 4.61
CA MET A 270 0.74 -11.86 4.88
C MET A 270 -0.77 -11.74 5.12
N ALA A 271 -1.60 -12.47 4.37
CA ALA A 271 -3.03 -12.54 4.62
C ALA A 271 -3.35 -13.15 5.99
N PHE A 272 -2.67 -14.24 6.36
CA PHE A 272 -2.80 -14.85 7.68
C PHE A 272 -2.42 -13.88 8.80
N PHE A 273 -1.28 -13.20 8.69
CA PHE A 273 -0.86 -12.19 9.66
C PHE A 273 -1.83 -11.02 9.72
N THR A 274 -2.38 -10.57 8.59
CA THR A 274 -3.39 -9.51 8.55
C THR A 274 -4.65 -9.91 9.32
N LEU A 275 -5.15 -11.14 9.13
CA LEU A 275 -6.31 -11.63 9.86
C LEU A 275 -6.00 -11.80 11.36
N MET A 276 -4.79 -12.25 11.68
CA MET A 276 -4.33 -12.37 13.07
C MET A 276 -4.27 -11.00 13.74
N THR A 277 -3.70 -9.98 13.09
CA THR A 277 -3.61 -8.62 13.65
C THR A 277 -4.96 -7.95 13.77
N GLN A 278 -5.87 -8.13 12.81
CA GLN A 278 -7.24 -7.62 12.95
C GLN A 278 -7.94 -8.23 14.17
N LYS A 279 -7.77 -9.53 14.40
CA LYS A 279 -8.34 -10.22 15.56
C LYS A 279 -7.68 -9.79 16.87
N VAL A 280 -6.37 -9.58 16.89
CA VAL A 280 -5.64 -9.09 18.07
C VAL A 280 -5.97 -7.62 18.36
N SER A 281 -6.04 -6.77 17.34
CA SER A 281 -6.39 -5.34 17.47
C SER A 281 -7.81 -5.16 18.00
N GLY A 282 -8.79 -5.91 17.47
CA GLY A 282 -10.16 -5.87 18.00
C GLY A 282 -10.31 -6.40 19.43
N VAL A 283 -9.32 -7.17 19.93
CA VAL A 283 -9.24 -7.60 21.34
C VAL A 283 -8.42 -6.60 22.19
N MET A 284 -7.59 -5.77 21.56
CA MET A 284 -6.70 -4.81 22.20
C MET A 284 -7.27 -3.39 22.30
N GLU A 285 -8.24 -3.02 21.46
CA GLU A 285 -8.93 -1.72 21.51
C GLU A 285 -9.58 -1.51 22.87
N ASN A 286 -9.33 -0.34 23.46
CA ASN A 286 -9.95 -0.01 24.74
C ASN A 286 -11.43 0.28 24.50
N GLN A 287 -12.26 -0.66 24.91
CA GLN A 287 -13.71 -0.51 24.85
C GLN A 287 -14.15 0.40 25.98
N VAL A 288 -14.74 1.53 25.62
CA VAL A 288 -15.20 2.55 26.56
C VAL A 288 -16.72 2.65 26.56
N ALA A 289 -17.30 2.76 27.75
CA ALA A 289 -18.68 3.20 27.95
C ALA A 289 -18.66 4.69 28.25
N VAL A 290 -19.51 5.45 27.55
CA VAL A 290 -19.46 6.92 27.57
C VAL A 290 -20.71 7.54 28.18
N TYR A 291 -20.58 8.72 28.77
CA TYR A 291 -21.71 9.55 29.20
C TYR A 291 -21.75 10.84 28.38
N THR A 292 -22.87 11.09 27.72
CA THR A 292 -23.06 12.29 26.91
C THR A 292 -23.49 13.48 27.78
N LEU A 293 -22.67 14.53 27.80
CA LEU A 293 -22.91 15.72 28.61
C LEU A 293 -24.18 16.47 28.15
N GLY A 294 -25.10 16.77 29.07
CA GLY A 294 -26.35 17.48 28.77
C GLY A 294 -27.63 16.70 29.11
N ARG A 295 -27.50 15.45 29.57
CA ARG A 295 -28.61 14.72 30.20
C ARG A 295 -28.99 15.40 31.53
N PRO A 296 -30.28 15.56 31.86
CA PRO A 296 -30.70 16.14 33.13
C PRO A 296 -30.25 15.21 34.27
N ALA A 297 -29.36 15.70 35.13
CA ALA A 297 -28.89 14.91 36.26
C ALA A 297 -30.05 14.70 37.26
N PRO A 298 -30.23 13.48 37.79
CA PRO A 298 -31.28 13.19 38.78
C PRO A 298 -31.01 13.85 40.15
N VAL A 299 -29.82 14.43 40.35
CA VAL A 299 -29.32 15.02 41.59
C VAL A 299 -28.61 16.35 41.27
N LEU A 300 -28.56 17.31 42.20
CA LEU A 300 -27.96 18.65 42.06
C LEU A 300 -28.59 19.56 40.97
N PRO A 301 -29.89 19.94 41.11
CA PRO A 301 -30.54 20.85 40.17
C PRO A 301 -29.94 22.27 40.26
N GLY A 302 -29.54 22.84 39.11
CA GLY A 302 -29.03 24.22 39.01
C GLY A 302 -27.52 24.36 38.79
N ARG A 303 -26.76 23.25 38.74
CA ARG A 303 -25.35 23.22 38.31
C ARG A 303 -25.27 22.95 36.81
N GLU A 304 -24.30 23.59 36.13
CA GLU A 304 -24.19 23.51 34.67
C GLU A 304 -23.58 22.19 34.17
N ILE A 305 -22.66 21.59 34.93
CA ILE A 305 -21.90 20.39 34.54
C ILE A 305 -21.93 19.39 35.69
N VAL A 306 -22.81 18.40 35.58
CA VAL A 306 -22.95 17.30 36.55
C VAL A 306 -22.70 15.98 35.82
N VAL A 307 -21.77 15.19 36.34
CA VAL A 307 -21.36 13.91 35.73
C VAL A 307 -21.33 12.80 36.77
N PRO A 308 -21.54 11.54 36.40
CA PRO A 308 -21.31 10.41 37.30
C PRO A 308 -19.86 10.39 37.80
N GLN A 309 -19.67 10.02 39.07
CA GLN A 309 -18.33 9.89 39.68
C GLN A 309 -17.42 8.93 38.91
N SER A 310 -18.00 7.91 38.26
CA SER A 310 -17.28 6.96 37.41
C SER A 310 -16.54 7.62 36.23
N CYS A 311 -16.92 8.83 35.82
CA CYS A 311 -16.28 9.54 34.72
C CYS A 311 -15.08 10.40 35.17
N VAL A 312 -14.82 10.49 36.49
CA VAL A 312 -13.69 11.22 37.07
C VAL A 312 -12.56 10.23 37.41
N TYR A 313 -11.37 10.50 36.89
CA TYR A 313 -10.16 9.70 37.11
C TYR A 313 -9.13 10.52 37.88
N GLN A 314 -8.19 9.86 38.55
CA GLN A 314 -7.04 10.53 39.15
C GLN A 314 -5.77 10.25 38.35
N ALA A 315 -5.20 11.30 37.75
CA ALA A 315 -3.94 11.24 37.01
C ALA A 315 -2.95 12.27 37.59
N GLY A 316 -1.77 11.82 38.02
CA GLY A 316 -0.73 12.71 38.56
C GLY A 316 -1.13 13.51 39.80
N GLY A 317 -2.09 13.02 40.60
CA GLY A 317 -2.58 13.70 41.81
C GLY A 317 -3.61 14.81 41.56
N LYS A 318 -4.17 14.90 40.34
CA LYS A 318 -5.27 15.79 39.98
C LYS A 318 -6.46 14.98 39.46
N ASP A 319 -7.66 15.51 39.66
CA ASP A 319 -8.87 14.95 39.08
C ASP A 319 -8.93 15.33 37.58
N VAL A 320 -9.15 14.33 36.73
CA VAL A 320 -9.19 14.48 35.28
C VAL A 320 -10.38 13.73 34.70
N VAL A 321 -10.88 14.22 33.57
CA VAL A 321 -11.90 13.53 32.78
C VAL A 321 -11.37 13.29 31.37
N TYR A 322 -11.64 12.10 30.83
CA TYR A 322 -11.26 11.75 29.46
C TYR A 322 -12.45 12.00 28.52
N VAL A 323 -12.26 12.90 27.56
CA VAL A 323 -13.24 13.20 26.50
C VAL A 323 -12.84 12.49 25.21
N LEU A 324 -13.81 11.89 24.51
CA LEU A 324 -13.56 11.35 23.18
C LEU A 324 -13.63 12.46 22.13
N MET A 325 -12.55 12.62 21.37
CA MET A 325 -12.47 13.52 20.22
C MET A 325 -11.99 12.78 18.97
N PRO A 326 -12.35 13.22 17.75
CA PRO A 326 -11.77 12.68 16.53
C PRO A 326 -10.24 12.78 16.55
N SER A 327 -9.55 11.71 16.16
CA SER A 327 -8.09 11.71 16.04
C SER A 327 -7.63 12.74 15.01
N TYR A 328 -6.54 13.44 15.32
CA TYR A 328 -5.93 14.39 14.39
C TYR A 328 -5.47 13.74 13.08
N TYR A 329 -5.07 12.46 13.13
CA TYR A 329 -4.57 11.73 11.95
C TYR A 329 -5.66 10.95 11.21
N ASP A 330 -6.77 10.61 11.87
CA ASP A 330 -7.89 9.88 11.29
C ASP A 330 -9.23 10.34 11.90
N PRO A 331 -9.98 11.21 11.21
CA PRO A 331 -11.24 11.75 11.72
C PRO A 331 -12.32 10.71 12.00
N GLN A 332 -12.18 9.48 11.49
CA GLN A 332 -13.13 8.39 11.74
C GLN A 332 -12.85 7.64 13.06
N LYS A 333 -11.69 7.87 13.68
CA LYS A 333 -11.32 7.24 14.94
C LYS A 333 -11.43 8.22 16.09
N LEU A 334 -11.87 7.74 17.25
CA LEU A 334 -11.96 8.53 18.48
C LEU A 334 -10.71 8.29 19.34
N GLN A 335 -10.17 9.38 19.88
CA GLN A 335 -9.06 9.38 20.82
C GLN A 335 -9.48 10.05 22.12
N THR A 336 -8.92 9.56 23.22
CA THR A 336 -9.12 10.10 24.56
C THR A 336 -8.27 11.36 24.75
N VAL A 337 -8.90 12.46 25.12
CA VAL A 337 -8.24 13.71 25.49
C VAL A 337 -8.44 13.93 26.98
N GLU A 338 -7.34 14.07 27.71
CA GLU A 338 -7.35 14.34 29.14
C GLU A 338 -7.64 15.82 29.41
N ILE A 339 -8.69 16.09 30.19
CA ILE A 339 -9.06 17.44 30.62
C ILE A 339 -8.98 17.48 32.15
N PRO A 340 -8.14 18.35 32.74
CA PRO A 340 -8.10 18.54 34.19
C PRO A 340 -9.39 19.20 34.67
N VAL A 341 -9.93 18.71 35.78
CA VAL A 341 -11.18 19.20 36.36
C VAL A 341 -11.05 19.40 37.86
N GLU A 342 -11.86 20.30 38.44
CA GLU A 342 -12.00 20.42 39.89
C GLU A 342 -13.40 19.99 40.32
N VAL A 343 -13.46 19.02 41.24
CA VAL A 343 -14.72 18.54 41.82
C VAL A 343 -15.20 19.57 42.85
N THR A 344 -16.35 20.19 42.59
CA THR A 344 -16.92 21.24 43.46
C THR A 344 -17.83 20.66 44.53
N GLU A 345 -18.68 19.71 44.15
CA GLU A 345 -19.68 19.06 45.03
C GLU A 345 -19.88 17.61 44.59
N GLU A 346 -20.15 16.73 45.55
CA GLU A 346 -20.42 15.30 45.30
C GLU A 346 -21.70 14.90 46.05
N GLU A 347 -22.70 14.39 45.33
CA GLU A 347 -23.95 13.93 45.92
C GLU A 347 -24.48 12.68 45.18
N LYS A 348 -24.76 11.60 45.94
CA LYS A 348 -25.38 10.35 45.44
C LYS A 348 -24.69 9.77 44.18
N GLY A 349 -23.36 9.77 44.14
CA GLY A 349 -22.57 9.20 43.03
C GLY A 349 -22.46 10.10 41.79
N TYR A 350 -22.89 11.36 41.89
CA TYR A 350 -22.67 12.40 40.89
C TYR A 350 -21.75 13.50 41.44
N CYS A 351 -20.87 14.00 40.58
CA CYS A 351 -19.96 15.09 40.87
C CYS A 351 -20.30 16.31 40.01
N ALA A 352 -20.38 17.48 40.63
CA ALA A 352 -20.40 18.76 39.94
C ALA A 352 -18.96 19.19 39.64
N LEU A 353 -18.66 19.49 38.39
CA LEU A 353 -17.31 19.84 37.94
C LEU A 353 -17.21 21.32 37.58
N SER A 354 -16.08 21.92 37.94
CA SER A 354 -15.64 23.22 37.41
C SER A 354 -14.68 22.96 36.25
N ALA A 355 -15.21 22.94 35.02
CA ALA A 355 -14.43 22.69 33.81
C ALA A 355 -15.09 23.33 32.58
N ALA A 356 -14.32 23.64 31.55
CA ALA A 356 -14.83 24.09 30.26
C ALA A 356 -15.24 22.90 29.39
N LEU A 357 -16.36 22.24 29.75
CA LEU A 357 -16.95 21.15 28.96
C LEU A 357 -18.18 21.66 28.21
N GLU A 358 -18.34 21.23 26.96
CA GLU A 358 -19.47 21.62 26.11
C GLU A 358 -20.57 20.57 26.13
N ARG A 359 -21.83 21.01 26.00
CA ARG A 359 -22.98 20.08 25.86
C ARG A 359 -22.81 19.23 24.59
N GLY A 360 -23.05 17.93 24.72
CA GLY A 360 -22.89 16.95 23.65
C GLY A 360 -21.53 16.24 23.63
N GLN A 361 -20.57 16.63 24.47
CA GLN A 361 -19.30 15.91 24.61
C GLN A 361 -19.50 14.53 25.26
N GLN A 362 -18.77 13.54 24.77
CA GLN A 362 -18.80 12.16 25.28
C GLN A 362 -17.65 11.94 26.25
N LEU A 363 -17.98 11.72 27.52
CA LEU A 363 -17.04 11.47 28.61
C LEU A 363 -16.86 9.97 28.81
N VAL A 364 -15.64 9.49 29.00
CA VAL A 364 -15.37 8.08 29.29
C VAL A 364 -15.69 7.78 30.76
N CYS A 365 -16.56 6.81 31.04
CA CYS A 365 -16.98 6.45 32.40
C CYS A 365 -16.56 5.04 32.80
N TYR A 366 -16.53 4.10 31.86
CA TYR A 366 -15.92 2.79 32.07
C TYR A 366 -15.03 2.46 30.90
N ALA A 367 -13.91 1.82 31.18
CA ALA A 367 -12.98 1.38 30.17
C ALA A 367 -12.53 -0.04 30.47
N SER A 368 -12.42 -0.86 29.42
CA SER A 368 -11.91 -2.22 29.53
C SER A 368 -10.44 -2.29 30.01
N ARG A 369 -9.70 -1.17 29.87
CA ARG A 369 -8.30 -0.98 30.26
C ARG A 369 -8.11 0.41 30.87
N PRO A 370 -7.05 0.62 31.69
CA PRO A 370 -6.74 1.95 32.23
C PRO A 370 -6.67 2.98 31.10
N VAL A 371 -7.43 4.05 31.21
CA VAL A 371 -7.50 5.09 30.18
C VAL A 371 -6.24 5.93 30.24
N THR A 372 -5.59 6.13 29.09
CA THR A 372 -4.48 7.05 28.94
C THR A 372 -4.80 8.13 27.92
N ALA A 373 -4.17 9.30 28.03
CA ALA A 373 -4.36 10.38 27.06
C ALA A 373 -3.77 10.01 25.69
N GLY A 374 -4.50 10.29 24.61
CA GLY A 374 -4.11 10.02 23.23
C GLY A 374 -4.35 8.58 22.76
N GLU A 375 -5.01 7.75 23.56
CA GLU A 375 -5.33 6.36 23.22
C GLU A 375 -6.57 6.30 22.33
N GLU A 376 -6.55 5.44 21.31
CA GLU A 376 -7.73 5.17 20.49
C GLU A 376 -8.74 4.34 21.29
N ALA A 377 -9.99 4.77 21.29
CA ALA A 377 -11.05 4.12 22.06
C ALA A 377 -12.30 3.88 21.20
N VAL A 378 -12.97 2.77 21.45
CA VAL A 378 -14.20 2.39 20.75
C VAL A 378 -15.36 2.43 21.73
N ILE A 379 -16.39 3.19 21.36
CA ILE A 379 -17.62 3.29 22.15
C ILE A 379 -18.38 1.98 22.05
N ARG A 380 -18.53 1.29 23.18
CA ARG A 380 -19.29 0.04 23.26
C ARG A 380 -20.76 0.27 23.62
N GLY A 381 -21.06 1.39 24.28
CA GLY A 381 -22.40 1.78 24.70
C GLY A 381 -22.38 3.08 25.51
N GLU A 382 -23.56 3.63 25.76
CA GLU A 382 -23.72 4.71 26.73
C GLU A 382 -23.77 4.11 28.15
N ALA A 383 -23.00 4.69 29.06
CA ALA A 383 -23.05 4.34 30.47
C ALA A 383 -24.39 4.82 31.03
N PHE A 384 -25.06 3.97 31.81
CA PHE A 384 -26.33 4.25 32.48
C PHE A 384 -27.56 4.36 31.55
N ASP A 385 -27.51 3.79 30.34
CA ASP A 385 -28.71 3.39 29.60
C ASP A 385 -29.07 1.94 29.95
N ASP A 386 -30.28 1.73 30.47
CA ASP A 386 -30.88 0.41 30.72
C ASP A 386 -31.22 -0.32 29.41
#